data_AF-A0A2P5TK82-F1
#
_entry.id   AF-A0A2P5TK82-F1
#
_cell.length_a   1.000
_cell.length_b   1.000
_cell.length_c   1.000
_cell.angle_alpha   90.00
_cell.angle_beta   90.00
_cell.angle_gamma   90.00
#
_symmetry.space_group_name_H-M   'P 1'
#
loop_
_entity.id
_entity.type
_entity.pdbx_description
1 polymer ?
#
loop_
_entity_poly.entity_id
_entity_poly.type
_entity_poly.pdbx_seq_one_letter_code
_entity_poly.pdbx_strand_id
1 'polypeptide(L)'
;MNREVHVPFCERLRGRFPRSTHLTAIPELLELLSIRGCLVTIDAMGCQRAIAKKVIDKDADYLLSVKSNQPSLEAAFDNYFRLDMLQSDEGDTYSTQDKGHGRRETRLCLVNDDLSVLGDLAFEWPELKTMGIVASIRQEGDKPATDITLRYYISSAKLNAQALLEASRAHWSIESQLHWRLDVGMREDECRIRREQAGENIAAIRHMAFNALNGEPQQRLPFESLVRPGGFVILP
;
A
#
# COMPACT_ATOMS: atom_id res chain seq x y z
N MET A 1 -4.45 0.87 -21.11
CA MET A 1 -3.42 1.73 -20.47
C MET A 1 -4.02 2.18 -19.15
N ASN A 2 -3.86 1.34 -18.11
CA ASN A 2 -4.44 1.55 -16.79
C ASN A 2 -3.74 2.75 -16.16
N ARG A 3 -4.42 3.88 -16.03
CA ARG A 3 -3.90 5.03 -15.29
C ARG A 3 -4.13 4.76 -13.81
N GLU A 4 -3.04 4.66 -13.05
CA GLU A 4 -3.06 4.63 -11.59
C GLU A 4 -3.66 5.94 -11.08
N VAL A 5 -4.64 5.85 -10.20
CA VAL A 5 -5.26 7.02 -9.57
C VAL A 5 -4.74 7.08 -8.15
N HIS A 6 -3.73 7.91 -7.98
CA HIS A 6 -3.23 8.28 -6.67
C HIS A 6 -4.18 9.30 -6.06
N VAL A 7 -4.71 8.98 -4.89
CA VAL A 7 -5.40 9.98 -4.07
C VAL A 7 -4.44 10.32 -2.93
N PRO A 8 -3.54 11.31 -3.12
CA PRO A 8 -2.77 11.81 -1.99
C PRO A 8 -3.77 12.21 -0.90
N PHE A 9 -3.35 12.17 0.37
CA PHE A 9 -4.08 12.72 1.53
C PHE A 9 -4.27 14.26 1.44
N CYS A 10 -4.42 14.76 0.22
CA CYS A 10 -4.52 16.11 -0.28
C CYS A 10 -5.28 17.01 0.71
N GLU A 11 -4.77 18.23 0.94
CA GLU A 11 -5.37 19.23 1.85
C GLU A 11 -6.87 19.49 1.67
N ARG A 12 -7.44 19.11 0.52
CA ARG A 12 -8.90 19.08 0.32
C ARG A 12 -9.64 18.22 1.34
N LEU A 13 -9.01 17.19 1.90
CA LEU A 13 -9.54 16.39 3.01
C LEU A 13 -9.30 17.08 4.35
N ARG A 14 -8.17 17.77 4.59
CA ARG A 14 -7.92 18.52 5.84
C ARG A 14 -8.91 19.65 6.08
N GLY A 15 -9.40 20.32 5.03
CA GLY A 15 -10.46 21.32 5.14
C GLY A 15 -11.83 20.73 5.53
N ARG A 16 -12.04 19.42 5.35
CA ARG A 16 -13.32 18.72 5.61
C ARG A 16 -13.26 17.78 6.81
N PHE A 17 -12.08 17.26 7.16
CA PHE A 17 -11.81 16.29 8.23
C PHE A 17 -10.62 16.73 9.11
N PRO A 18 -10.76 17.83 9.86
CA PRO A 18 -9.66 18.47 10.60
C PRO A 18 -9.14 17.68 11.81
N ARG A 19 -9.70 16.49 12.11
CA ARG A 19 -9.32 15.62 13.25
C ARG A 19 -9.26 14.13 12.88
N SER A 20 -8.93 13.82 11.64
CA SER A 20 -8.89 12.44 11.16
C SER A 20 -7.48 11.84 11.25
N THR A 21 -7.37 10.62 11.78
CA THR A 21 -6.19 9.76 11.66
C THR A 21 -6.38 8.85 10.45
N HIS A 22 -5.36 8.12 9.97
CA HIS A 22 -5.49 7.19 8.84
C HIS A 22 -6.72 6.27 8.98
N LEU A 23 -6.99 5.79 10.20
CA LEU A 23 -8.10 4.89 10.51
C LEU A 23 -9.49 5.50 10.32
N THR A 24 -9.63 6.80 10.56
CA THR A 24 -10.92 7.50 10.41
C THR A 24 -11.06 8.15 9.04
N ALA A 25 -9.96 8.54 8.39
CA ALA A 25 -9.97 9.17 7.09
C ALA A 25 -10.22 8.20 5.92
N ILE A 26 -9.68 6.97 5.97
CA ILE A 26 -9.86 5.99 4.89
C ILE A 26 -11.35 5.68 4.66
N PRO A 27 -12.15 5.36 5.70
CA PRO A 27 -13.58 5.13 5.53
C PRO A 27 -14.34 6.29 4.88
N GLU A 28 -13.98 7.54 5.20
CA GLU A 28 -14.61 8.75 4.66
C GLU A 28 -14.17 9.01 3.22
N LEU A 29 -12.90 8.75 2.92
CA LEU A 29 -12.35 8.87 1.57
C LEU A 29 -12.99 7.85 0.62
N LEU A 30 -13.16 6.61 1.08
CA LEU A 30 -13.88 5.58 0.33
C LEU A 30 -15.29 6.03 -0.02
N GLU A 31 -16.00 6.74 0.87
CA GLU A 31 -17.35 7.26 0.57
C GLU A 31 -17.35 8.26 -0.59
N LEU A 32 -16.33 9.11 -0.68
CA LEU A 32 -16.24 10.18 -1.66
C LEU A 32 -15.73 9.73 -3.04
N LEU A 33 -15.06 8.58 -3.10
CA LEU A 33 -14.43 8.08 -4.33
C LEU A 33 -15.35 7.12 -5.09
N SER A 34 -15.32 7.21 -6.42
CA SER A 34 -15.96 6.26 -7.34
C SER A 34 -15.00 5.10 -7.65
N ILE A 35 -14.85 4.19 -6.68
CA ILE A 35 -13.86 3.09 -6.74
C ILE A 35 -14.35 1.81 -7.44
N ARG A 36 -15.57 1.80 -7.97
CA ARG A 36 -16.19 0.62 -8.58
C ARG A 36 -15.28 -0.02 -9.63
N GLY A 37 -15.07 -1.33 -9.51
CA GLY A 37 -14.23 -2.15 -10.38
C GLY A 37 -12.74 -1.84 -10.31
N CYS A 38 -12.28 -1.13 -9.27
CA CYS A 38 -10.86 -0.84 -9.06
C CYS A 38 -10.27 -1.80 -8.03
N LEU A 39 -8.94 -2.00 -8.10
CA LEU A 39 -8.18 -2.59 -7.00
C LEU A 39 -7.67 -1.47 -6.09
N VAL A 40 -8.18 -1.43 -4.86
CA VAL A 40 -7.82 -0.48 -3.82
C VAL A 40 -6.70 -1.06 -2.97
N THR A 41 -5.48 -0.51 -3.10
CA THR A 41 -4.36 -0.90 -2.24
C THR A 41 -4.32 -0.02 -1.00
N ILE A 42 -4.13 -0.60 0.17
CA ILE A 42 -4.06 0.14 1.45
C ILE A 42 -2.90 -0.42 2.28
N ASP A 43 -2.27 0.48 3.03
CA ASP A 43 -1.15 0.20 3.90
C ASP A 43 -1.53 -0.74 5.07
N ALA A 44 -0.54 -1.03 5.92
CA ALA A 44 -0.75 -1.94 7.03
C ALA A 44 -1.72 -1.35 8.04
N MET A 45 -1.68 -0.04 8.32
CA MET A 45 -2.57 0.58 9.30
C MET A 45 -4.05 0.46 8.88
N GLY A 46 -4.34 0.61 7.59
CA GLY A 46 -5.67 0.44 7.01
C GLY A 46 -6.11 -1.01 6.79
N CYS A 47 -5.27 -2.00 7.12
CA CYS A 47 -5.62 -3.42 7.08
C CYS A 47 -6.64 -3.78 8.16
N GLN A 48 -7.91 -3.43 7.92
CA GLN A 48 -9.03 -3.65 8.82
C GLN A 48 -10.21 -4.25 8.08
N ARG A 49 -10.89 -5.20 8.73
CA ARG A 49 -12.07 -5.89 8.19
C ARG A 49 -13.20 -4.92 7.82
N ALA A 50 -13.40 -3.85 8.60
CA ALA A 50 -14.41 -2.83 8.29
C ALA A 50 -14.08 -2.02 7.03
N ILE A 51 -12.80 -1.72 6.79
CA ILE A 51 -12.34 -1.04 5.57
C ILE A 51 -12.46 -1.99 4.37
N ALA A 52 -12.02 -3.24 4.51
CA ALA A 52 -12.20 -4.28 3.48
C ALA A 52 -13.68 -4.41 3.08
N LYS A 53 -14.58 -4.48 4.07
CA LYS A 53 -16.02 -4.53 3.83
C LYS A 53 -16.53 -3.33 3.05
N LYS A 54 -16.11 -2.10 3.38
CA LYS A 54 -16.50 -0.88 2.65
C LYS A 54 -16.04 -0.90 1.19
N VAL A 55 -14.86 -1.45 0.91
CA VAL A 55 -14.35 -1.58 -0.46
C VAL A 55 -15.25 -2.54 -1.26
N ILE A 56 -15.55 -3.71 -0.69
CA ILE A 56 -16.45 -4.72 -1.30
C ILE A 56 -17.85 -4.17 -1.52
N ASP A 57 -18.43 -3.50 -0.50
CA ASP A 57 -19.77 -2.92 -0.57
C ASP A 57 -19.90 -1.84 -1.68
N LYS A 58 -18.77 -1.35 -2.21
CA LYS A 58 -18.68 -0.40 -3.34
C LYS A 58 -18.34 -1.07 -4.69
N ASP A 59 -18.51 -2.39 -4.81
CA ASP A 59 -18.17 -3.18 -6.01
C ASP A 59 -16.70 -3.00 -6.43
N ALA A 60 -15.79 -2.92 -5.46
CA ALA A 60 -14.35 -2.79 -5.69
C ALA A 60 -13.59 -3.91 -5.00
N ASP A 61 -12.34 -4.13 -5.39
CA ASP A 61 -11.46 -5.11 -4.77
C ASP A 61 -10.43 -4.44 -3.88
N TYR A 62 -9.94 -5.12 -2.85
CA TYR A 62 -8.84 -4.62 -2.01
C TYR A 62 -7.56 -5.42 -2.18
N LEU A 63 -6.42 -4.78 -1.91
CA LEU A 63 -5.12 -5.40 -1.64
C LEU A 63 -4.55 -4.73 -0.38
N LEU A 64 -4.56 -5.45 0.75
CA LEU A 64 -4.15 -4.89 2.03
C LEU A 64 -2.81 -5.50 2.44
N SER A 65 -1.87 -4.65 2.86
CA SER A 65 -0.64 -5.15 3.46
C SER A 65 -0.88 -5.59 4.91
N VAL A 66 -0.28 -6.69 5.32
CA VAL A 66 -0.43 -7.28 6.65
C VAL A 66 0.87 -7.07 7.42
N LYS A 67 0.80 -6.42 8.59
CA LYS A 67 1.97 -6.21 9.47
C LYS A 67 1.54 -5.78 10.87
N SER A 68 1.97 -6.47 11.92
CA SER A 68 1.94 -6.10 13.35
C SER A 68 0.60 -5.68 13.98
N ASN A 69 -0.36 -5.15 13.23
CA ASN A 69 -1.72 -4.82 13.64
C ASN A 69 -2.70 -5.99 13.42
N GLN A 70 -2.29 -7.00 12.67
CA GLN A 70 -3.00 -8.26 12.44
C GLN A 70 -2.10 -9.44 12.83
N PRO A 71 -1.76 -9.62 14.12
CA PRO A 71 -0.75 -10.57 14.56
C PRO A 71 -1.10 -12.03 14.23
N SER A 72 -2.39 -12.38 14.22
CA SER A 72 -2.83 -13.74 13.85
C SER A 72 -2.64 -14.03 12.37
N LEU A 73 -2.90 -13.05 11.49
CA LEU A 73 -2.60 -13.21 10.07
C LEU A 73 -1.09 -13.29 9.83
N GLU A 74 -0.33 -12.37 10.42
CA GLU A 74 1.14 -12.35 10.28
C GLU A 74 1.75 -13.69 10.72
N ALA A 75 1.32 -14.23 11.86
CA ALA A 75 1.75 -15.55 12.31
C ALA A 75 1.35 -16.68 11.36
N ALA A 76 0.18 -16.63 10.73
CA ALA A 76 -0.23 -17.61 9.73
C ALA A 76 0.68 -17.57 8.50
N PHE A 77 1.03 -16.36 8.02
CA PHE A 77 2.00 -16.18 6.94
C PHE A 77 3.39 -16.67 7.32
N ASP A 78 3.90 -16.32 8.51
CA ASP A 78 5.22 -16.74 8.98
C ASP A 78 5.33 -18.26 9.13
N ASN A 79 4.27 -18.93 9.59
CA ASN A 79 4.25 -20.38 9.71
C ASN A 79 4.16 -21.09 8.37
N TYR A 80 3.51 -20.46 7.39
CA TYR A 80 3.38 -20.98 6.04
C TYR A 80 4.66 -20.79 5.23
N PHE A 81 5.19 -19.58 5.26
CA PHE A 81 6.25 -19.15 4.36
C PHE A 81 7.58 -19.79 4.73
N ARG A 82 8.25 -20.32 3.71
CA ARG A 82 9.61 -20.84 3.84
C ARG A 82 10.44 -20.32 2.68
N LEU A 83 11.72 -20.03 2.96
CA LEU A 83 12.62 -19.41 1.99
C LEU A 83 12.82 -20.28 0.72
N ASP A 84 12.70 -21.60 0.86
CA ASP A 84 12.78 -22.58 -0.22
C ASP A 84 11.60 -22.48 -1.21
N MET A 85 10.43 -22.01 -0.76
CA MET A 85 9.27 -21.75 -1.63
C MET A 85 9.54 -20.67 -2.69
N LEU A 86 10.53 -19.80 -2.46
CA LEU A 86 10.95 -18.81 -3.46
C LEU A 86 11.75 -19.44 -4.62
N GLN A 87 12.15 -20.70 -4.48
CA GLN A 87 12.90 -21.45 -5.49
C GLN A 87 12.12 -22.63 -6.06
N SER A 88 10.89 -22.89 -5.58
CA SER A 88 10.04 -23.94 -6.14
C SER A 88 9.24 -23.42 -7.33
N ASP A 89 9.03 -24.30 -8.32
CA ASP A 89 8.06 -24.09 -9.41
C ASP A 89 6.61 -24.35 -8.95
N GLU A 90 6.39 -24.62 -7.66
CA GLU A 90 5.07 -24.81 -7.07
C GLU A 90 4.45 -23.45 -6.69
N GLY A 91 3.29 -23.15 -7.29
CA GLY A 91 2.54 -21.92 -7.07
C GLY A 91 2.76 -20.87 -8.16
N ASP A 92 2.06 -19.73 -8.03
CA ASP A 92 2.27 -18.60 -8.92
C ASP A 92 3.38 -17.72 -8.36
N THR A 93 4.52 -17.66 -9.06
CA THR A 93 5.68 -16.88 -8.67
C THR A 93 6.09 -15.89 -9.76
N TYR A 94 6.56 -14.72 -9.34
CA TYR A 94 7.11 -13.71 -10.24
C TYR A 94 8.31 -13.02 -9.63
N SER A 95 9.34 -12.78 -10.44
CA SER A 95 10.57 -12.14 -9.97
C SER A 95 10.93 -10.93 -10.81
N THR A 96 11.44 -9.89 -10.15
CA THR A 96 12.03 -8.74 -10.82
C THR A 96 13.36 -8.42 -10.19
N GLN A 97 14.23 -7.79 -10.98
CA GLN A 97 15.56 -7.44 -10.51
C GLN A 97 15.96 -6.07 -11.03
N ASP A 98 16.26 -5.18 -10.09
CA ASP A 98 16.74 -3.83 -10.36
C ASP A 98 18.23 -3.75 -9.99
N LYS A 99 19.03 -3.08 -10.84
CA LYS A 99 20.44 -2.78 -10.58
C LYS A 99 20.64 -1.26 -10.58
N GLY A 100 21.24 -0.73 -9.51
CA GLY A 100 21.51 0.71 -9.38
C GLY A 100 22.61 1.00 -8.38
N HIS A 101 23.52 1.93 -8.71
CA HIS A 101 24.62 2.41 -7.84
C HIS A 101 25.42 1.30 -7.12
N GLY A 102 25.73 0.19 -7.81
CA GLY A 102 26.47 -0.95 -7.24
C GLY A 102 25.63 -1.91 -6.38
N ARG A 103 24.33 -1.65 -6.25
CA ARG A 103 23.35 -2.48 -5.54
C ARG A 103 22.47 -3.26 -6.52
N ARG A 104 22.15 -4.49 -6.15
CA ARG A 104 21.22 -5.39 -6.83
C ARG A 104 20.07 -5.67 -5.88
N GLU A 105 18.86 -5.31 -6.28
CA GLU A 105 17.65 -5.61 -5.52
C GLU A 105 16.83 -6.62 -6.32
N THR A 106 16.62 -7.79 -5.74
CA THR A 106 15.76 -8.83 -6.33
C THR A 106 14.49 -8.87 -5.52
N ARG A 107 13.35 -8.75 -6.20
CA ARG A 107 12.03 -8.90 -5.59
C ARG A 107 11.38 -10.16 -6.12
N LEU A 108 10.88 -10.97 -5.22
CA LEU A 108 10.19 -12.20 -5.52
C LEU A 108 8.78 -12.08 -4.94
N CYS A 109 7.78 -12.43 -5.73
CA CYS A 109 6.39 -12.48 -5.34
C CYS A 109 5.93 -13.92 -5.44
N LEU A 110 5.29 -14.42 -4.40
CA LEU A 110 4.55 -15.68 -4.35
C LEU A 110 3.09 -15.34 -4.14
N VAL A 111 2.20 -15.99 -4.88
CA VAL A 111 0.76 -15.85 -4.72
C VAL A 111 0.11 -17.22 -4.62
N ASN A 112 -0.82 -17.34 -3.67
CA ASN A 112 -1.66 -18.51 -3.50
C ASN A 112 -3.14 -18.11 -3.44
N ASP A 113 -3.97 -18.92 -4.09
CA ASP A 113 -5.42 -18.89 -3.98
C ASP A 113 -5.97 -19.99 -3.04
N ASP A 114 -5.13 -20.96 -2.64
CA ASP A 114 -5.41 -21.84 -1.51
C ASP A 114 -5.17 -21.10 -0.18
N LEU A 115 -6.26 -20.76 0.48
CA LEU A 115 -6.29 -20.03 1.75
C LEU A 115 -6.40 -20.96 2.97
N SER A 116 -6.30 -22.28 2.78
CA SER A 116 -6.43 -23.27 3.86
C SER A 116 -5.48 -23.00 5.03
N VAL A 117 -4.29 -22.44 4.75
CA VAL A 117 -3.32 -22.08 5.78
C VAL A 117 -3.77 -20.94 6.70
N LEU A 118 -4.69 -20.09 6.25
CA LEU A 118 -5.27 -19.04 7.08
C LEU A 118 -6.36 -19.60 8.01
N GLY A 119 -6.87 -20.81 7.75
CA GLY A 119 -7.93 -21.44 8.54
C GLY A 119 -9.15 -20.54 8.68
N ASP A 120 -9.64 -20.41 9.92
CA ASP A 120 -10.82 -19.59 10.21
C ASP A 120 -10.64 -18.10 9.87
N LEU A 121 -9.39 -17.61 9.89
CA LEU A 121 -9.10 -16.21 9.55
C LEU A 121 -9.56 -15.87 8.14
N ALA A 122 -9.51 -16.81 7.19
CA ALA A 122 -9.94 -16.55 5.82
C ALA A 122 -11.42 -16.12 5.74
N PHE A 123 -12.27 -16.66 6.60
CA PHE A 123 -13.71 -16.34 6.64
C PHE A 123 -14.00 -15.00 7.33
N GLU A 124 -13.06 -14.46 8.11
CA GLU A 124 -13.22 -13.16 8.76
C GLU A 124 -13.01 -11.99 7.79
N TRP A 125 -12.40 -12.25 6.62
CA TRP A 125 -12.11 -11.23 5.61
C TRP A 125 -13.12 -11.29 4.46
N PRO A 126 -13.85 -10.20 4.20
CA PRO A 126 -14.85 -10.17 3.14
C PRO A 126 -14.26 -10.53 1.78
N GLU A 127 -14.86 -11.49 1.08
CA GLU A 127 -14.48 -11.89 -0.28
C GLU A 127 -12.99 -12.23 -0.46
N LEU A 128 -12.28 -12.66 0.60
CA LEU A 128 -10.87 -12.99 0.51
C LEU A 128 -10.63 -14.14 -0.49
N LYS A 129 -9.78 -13.89 -1.49
CA LYS A 129 -9.50 -14.84 -2.59
C LYS A 129 -8.02 -15.13 -2.78
N THR A 130 -7.14 -14.23 -2.35
CA THR A 130 -5.71 -14.33 -2.63
C THR A 130 -4.88 -13.94 -1.41
N MET A 131 -3.85 -14.72 -1.13
CA MET A 131 -2.77 -14.36 -0.24
C MET A 131 -1.46 -14.20 -1.03
N GLY A 132 -0.67 -13.17 -0.70
CA GLY A 132 0.55 -12.84 -1.41
C GLY A 132 1.70 -12.56 -0.48
N ILE A 133 2.90 -12.95 -0.90
CA ILE A 133 4.14 -12.74 -0.16
C ILE A 133 5.15 -12.09 -1.11
N VAL A 134 5.66 -10.93 -0.72
CA VAL A 134 6.72 -10.23 -1.45
C VAL A 134 8.00 -10.25 -0.62
N ALA A 135 9.01 -10.96 -1.12
CA ALA A 135 10.35 -10.95 -0.58
C ALA A 135 11.22 -9.95 -1.35
N SER A 136 11.85 -9.02 -0.64
CA SER A 136 12.84 -8.10 -1.19
C SER A 136 14.21 -8.46 -0.66
N ILE A 137 15.12 -8.80 -1.57
CA ILE A 137 16.48 -9.24 -1.29
C ILE A 137 17.43 -8.18 -1.82
N ARG A 138 18.22 -7.57 -0.92
CA ARG A 138 19.22 -6.57 -1.29
C ARG A 138 20.63 -7.14 -1.20
N GLN A 139 21.40 -6.89 -2.24
CA GLN A 139 22.78 -7.33 -2.37
C GLN A 139 23.67 -6.17 -2.83
N GLU A 140 24.79 -5.95 -2.13
CA GLU A 140 25.81 -4.97 -2.52
C GLU A 140 27.01 -5.66 -3.18
N GLY A 141 27.23 -5.42 -4.48
CA GLY A 141 28.29 -6.09 -5.24
C GLY A 141 28.22 -7.63 -5.18
N ASP A 142 29.36 -8.29 -5.02
CA ASP A 142 29.48 -9.75 -4.93
C ASP A 142 29.33 -10.30 -3.50
N LYS A 143 28.96 -9.45 -2.53
CA LYS A 143 28.69 -9.90 -1.15
C LYS A 143 27.41 -10.74 -1.11
N PRO A 144 27.26 -11.66 -0.16
CA PRO A 144 25.99 -12.35 0.05
C PRO A 144 24.86 -11.36 0.35
N ALA A 145 23.63 -11.75 0.03
CA ALA A 145 22.43 -10.98 0.32
C ALA A 145 22.45 -10.54 1.79
N THR A 146 22.32 -9.23 2.01
CA THR A 146 22.59 -8.62 3.30
C THR A 146 21.30 -8.35 4.07
N ASP A 147 20.21 -8.08 3.32
CA ASP A 147 18.89 -7.81 3.87
C ASP A 147 17.82 -8.56 3.07
N ILE A 148 17.03 -9.37 3.79
CA ILE A 148 15.80 -9.98 3.28
C ILE A 148 14.64 -9.35 4.04
N THR A 149 13.71 -8.73 3.32
CA THR A 149 12.48 -8.17 3.90
C THR A 149 11.27 -8.87 3.31
N LEU A 150 10.40 -9.38 4.18
CA LEU A 150 9.14 -9.99 3.79
C LEU A 150 7.98 -9.01 3.99
N ARG A 151 7.01 -9.09 3.08
CA ARG A 151 5.76 -8.33 3.14
C ARG A 151 4.61 -9.25 2.78
N TYR A 152 3.59 -9.25 3.62
CA TYR A 152 2.42 -10.08 3.45
C TYR A 152 1.25 -9.24 2.96
N TYR A 153 0.44 -9.85 2.10
CA TYR A 153 -0.70 -9.20 1.47
C TYR A 153 -1.89 -10.15 1.42
N ILE A 154 -3.08 -9.57 1.57
CA ILE A 154 -4.36 -10.26 1.37
C ILE A 154 -5.20 -9.48 0.36
N SER A 155 -5.96 -10.18 -0.48
CA SER A 155 -6.77 -9.54 -1.53
C SER A 155 -8.09 -10.25 -1.80
N SER A 156 -9.11 -9.45 -2.11
CA SER A 156 -10.40 -9.96 -2.60
C SER A 156 -10.44 -10.25 -4.10
N ALA A 157 -9.45 -9.76 -4.85
CA ALA A 157 -9.28 -10.08 -6.26
C ALA A 157 -8.45 -11.36 -6.38
N LYS A 158 -8.73 -12.16 -7.41
CA LYS A 158 -7.79 -13.20 -7.86
C LYS A 158 -6.64 -12.53 -8.61
N LEU A 159 -5.49 -12.44 -7.96
CA LEU A 159 -4.30 -11.81 -8.54
C LEU A 159 -3.29 -12.89 -8.92
N ASN A 160 -2.53 -12.64 -9.98
CA ASN A 160 -1.32 -13.40 -10.25
C ASN A 160 -0.12 -12.73 -9.58
N ALA A 161 1.02 -13.43 -9.49
CA ALA A 161 2.20 -12.92 -8.81
C ALA A 161 2.76 -11.63 -9.44
N GLN A 162 2.65 -11.50 -10.77
CA GLN A 162 3.04 -10.27 -11.46
C GLN A 162 2.16 -9.08 -11.05
N ALA A 163 0.83 -9.22 -11.10
CA ALA A 163 -0.11 -8.15 -10.79
C ALA A 163 -0.01 -7.71 -9.32
N LEU A 164 0.19 -8.67 -8.39
CA LEU A 164 0.40 -8.34 -6.97
C LEU A 164 1.73 -7.60 -6.76
N LEU A 165 2.80 -8.02 -7.44
CA LEU A 165 4.09 -7.34 -7.34
C LEU A 165 4.02 -5.92 -7.93
N GLU A 166 3.34 -5.74 -9.06
CA GLU A 166 3.12 -4.43 -9.66
C GLU A 166 2.31 -3.52 -8.74
N ALA A 167 1.18 -4.00 -8.21
CA ALA A 167 0.33 -3.24 -7.29
C ALA A 167 1.07 -2.87 -5.98
N SER A 168 1.84 -3.79 -5.41
CA SER A 168 2.64 -3.53 -4.21
C SER A 168 3.77 -2.52 -4.48
N ARG A 169 4.40 -2.57 -5.66
CA ARG A 169 5.42 -1.59 -6.08
C ARG A 169 4.83 -0.20 -6.31
N ALA A 170 3.65 -0.12 -6.94
CA ALA A 170 2.97 1.16 -7.16
C ALA A 170 2.65 1.82 -5.82
N HIS A 171 2.12 1.04 -4.86
CA HIS A 171 1.90 1.49 -3.49
C HIS A 171 3.19 2.01 -2.83
N TRP A 172 4.27 1.20 -2.87
CA TRP A 172 5.56 1.55 -2.25
C TRP A 172 6.24 2.77 -2.86
N SER A 173 6.19 2.92 -4.18
CA SER A 173 6.85 4.02 -4.88
C SER A 173 6.26 5.36 -4.48
N ILE A 174 4.95 5.40 -4.23
CA ILE A 174 4.23 6.58 -3.77
C ILE A 174 4.59 6.89 -2.33
N GLU A 175 4.49 5.89 -1.45
CA GLU A 175 4.80 6.04 -0.03
C GLU A 175 6.26 6.52 0.16
N SER A 176 7.21 5.91 -0.56
CA SER A 176 8.64 6.28 -0.48
C SER A 176 8.93 7.68 -1.03
N GLN A 177 8.26 8.09 -2.11
CA GLN A 177 8.43 9.44 -2.68
C GLN A 177 7.81 10.52 -1.79
N LEU A 178 6.68 10.21 -1.14
CA LEU A 178 6.02 11.11 -0.22
C LEU A 178 6.83 11.26 1.07
N HIS A 179 7.20 10.16 1.72
CA HIS A 179 8.00 10.14 2.95
C HIS A 179 9.37 10.79 2.73
N TRP A 180 10.15 10.38 1.72
CA TRP A 180 11.49 10.96 1.53
C TRP A 180 11.47 12.48 1.31
N ARG A 181 10.48 13.00 0.57
CA ARG A 181 10.40 14.44 0.29
C ARG A 181 9.86 15.24 1.48
N LEU A 182 9.03 14.65 2.35
CA LEU A 182 8.57 15.27 3.59
C LEU A 182 9.63 15.16 4.71
N ASP A 183 10.13 13.95 4.96
CA ASP A 183 11.07 13.62 6.02
C ASP A 183 12.44 14.25 5.78
N VAL A 184 12.99 14.10 4.57
CA VAL A 184 14.34 14.59 4.22
C VAL A 184 14.29 15.94 3.52
N GLY A 185 13.39 16.09 2.54
CA GLY A 185 13.28 17.32 1.75
C GLY A 185 12.73 18.51 2.53
N MET A 186 11.79 18.29 3.44
CA MET A 186 11.18 19.31 4.31
C MET A 186 11.60 19.19 5.79
N ARG A 187 12.56 18.29 6.07
CA ARG A 187 13.19 18.04 7.38
C ARG A 187 12.14 17.81 8.47
N GLU A 188 11.11 17.03 8.16
CA GLU A 188 10.03 16.73 9.09
C GLU A 188 10.53 16.00 10.34
N ASP A 189 11.46 15.05 10.18
CA ASP A 189 12.10 14.33 11.28
C ASP A 189 12.90 15.23 12.23
N GLU A 190 13.49 16.32 11.71
CA GLU A 190 14.25 17.27 12.51
C GLU A 190 13.36 18.32 13.20
N CYS A 191 12.05 18.32 12.91
CA CYS A 191 11.11 19.32 13.38
C CYS A 191 10.73 19.12 14.85
N ARG A 192 11.49 19.74 15.77
CA ARG A 192 11.31 19.61 17.24
C ARG A 192 10.14 20.40 17.84
N ILE A 193 9.18 20.83 17.03
CA ILE A 193 8.08 21.68 17.49
C ILE A 193 7.08 20.83 18.28
N ARG A 194 7.10 20.98 19.61
CA ARG A 194 6.25 20.25 20.57
C ARG A 194 5.28 21.20 21.28
N ARG A 195 4.51 21.97 20.51
CA ARG A 195 3.45 22.85 21.05
C ARG A 195 2.14 22.61 20.31
N GLU A 196 1.16 22.06 21.02
CA GLU A 196 -0.24 21.99 20.60
C GLU A 196 -0.41 21.58 19.11
N GLN A 197 -1.21 22.30 18.33
CA GLN A 197 -1.49 22.03 16.91
C GLN A 197 -0.36 22.46 15.94
N ALA A 198 0.78 22.96 16.44
CA ALA A 198 1.82 23.53 15.59
C ALA A 198 2.53 22.48 14.71
N GLY A 199 2.62 21.23 15.18
CA GLY A 199 3.14 20.11 14.37
C GLY A 199 2.21 19.79 13.19
N GLU A 200 0.91 19.70 13.44
CA GLU A 200 -0.12 19.42 12.42
C GLU A 200 -0.22 20.54 11.37
N ASN A 201 -0.14 21.80 11.82
CA ASN A 201 -0.15 22.96 10.93
C ASN A 201 1.09 23.00 10.03
N ILE A 202 2.26 22.64 10.55
CA ILE A 202 3.50 22.58 9.79
C ILE A 202 3.49 21.43 8.78
N ALA A 203 3.00 20.25 9.17
CA ALA A 203 2.78 19.16 8.24
C ALA A 203 1.85 19.61 7.10
N ALA A 204 0.74 20.28 7.41
CA ALA A 204 -0.17 20.83 6.40
C ALA A 204 0.52 21.84 5.47
N ILE A 205 1.33 22.76 5.99
CA ILE A 205 2.05 23.73 5.16
C ILE A 205 3.09 23.03 4.25
N ARG A 206 3.76 21.99 4.74
CA ARG A 206 4.73 21.21 3.95
C ARG A 206 4.07 20.48 2.80
N HIS A 207 2.91 19.88 3.02
CA HIS A 207 2.11 19.27 1.97
C HIS A 207 1.62 20.32 0.94
N MET A 208 1.26 21.55 1.37
CA MET A 208 0.82 22.62 0.46
C MET A 208 1.98 23.07 -0.42
N ALA A 209 3.13 23.30 0.19
CA ALA A 209 4.37 23.67 -0.50
C ALA A 209 4.80 22.57 -1.48
N PHE A 210 4.70 21.31 -1.08
CA PHE A 210 5.00 20.17 -1.93
C PHE A 210 4.12 20.11 -3.19
N ASN A 211 2.81 20.28 -3.04
CA ASN A 211 1.87 20.27 -4.14
C ASN A 211 2.13 21.44 -5.10
N ALA A 212 2.47 22.62 -4.57
CA ALA A 212 2.83 23.79 -5.38
C ALA A 212 4.15 23.61 -6.14
N LEU A 213 5.15 22.95 -5.55
CA LEU A 213 6.47 22.73 -6.17
C LEU A 213 6.47 21.68 -7.29
N ASN A 214 5.58 20.68 -7.23
CA ASN A 214 5.50 19.64 -8.26
C ASN A 214 4.63 20.04 -9.47
N GLY A 215 4.12 21.27 -9.50
CA GLY A 215 3.40 21.79 -10.67
C GLY A 215 2.11 21.04 -11.01
N GLU A 216 1.53 20.28 -10.07
CA GLU A 216 0.18 19.75 -10.19
C GLU A 216 -0.77 20.96 -10.30
N PRO A 217 -1.33 21.27 -11.48
CA PRO A 217 -2.31 22.34 -11.56
C PRO A 217 -3.46 21.93 -10.65
N GLN A 218 -3.93 22.87 -9.84
CA GLN A 218 -5.09 22.68 -8.98
C GLN A 218 -6.36 22.58 -9.84
N GLN A 219 -6.48 21.51 -10.62
CA GLN A 219 -7.66 21.23 -11.43
C GLN A 219 -8.78 20.87 -10.47
N ARG A 220 -9.82 21.70 -10.49
CA ARG A 220 -11.11 21.47 -9.84
C ARG A 220 -11.89 20.38 -10.58
N LEU A 221 -11.32 19.17 -10.67
CA LEU A 221 -12.10 18.00 -11.07
C LEU A 221 -12.88 17.50 -9.84
N PRO A 222 -14.18 17.19 -9.97
CA PRO A 222 -14.95 16.60 -8.87
C PRO A 222 -14.35 15.23 -8.47
N PHE A 223 -14.38 14.89 -7.18
CA PHE A 223 -13.77 13.66 -6.63
C PHE A 223 -14.24 12.39 -7.36
N GLU A 224 -15.50 12.37 -7.79
CA GLU A 224 -16.14 11.32 -8.60
C GLU A 224 -15.46 11.09 -9.95
N SER A 225 -14.72 12.08 -10.47
CA SER A 225 -14.03 12.02 -11.76
C SER A 225 -12.53 11.70 -11.67
N LEU A 226 -11.98 11.58 -10.46
CA LEU A 226 -10.57 11.21 -10.29
C LEU A 226 -10.33 9.73 -10.64
N VAL A 227 -11.30 8.85 -10.35
CA VAL A 227 -11.14 7.40 -10.49
C VAL A 227 -11.84 6.90 -11.75
N ARG A 228 -11.12 6.12 -12.58
CA ARG A 228 -11.69 5.43 -13.75
C ARG A 228 -11.94 3.96 -13.42
N PRO A 229 -13.06 3.36 -13.87
CA PRO A 229 -13.32 1.94 -13.69
C PRO A 229 -12.18 1.08 -14.26
N GLY A 230 -11.75 0.05 -13.53
CA GLY A 230 -10.69 -0.87 -13.95
C GLY A 230 -9.25 -0.41 -13.67
N GLY A 231 -9.06 0.64 -12.87
CA GLY A 231 -7.73 1.14 -12.47
C GLY A 231 -7.28 0.69 -11.08
N PHE A 232 -6.05 1.06 -10.70
CA PHE A 232 -5.56 0.94 -9.33
C PHE A 232 -5.86 2.22 -8.56
N VAL A 233 -6.35 2.09 -7.33
CA VAL A 233 -6.53 3.20 -6.39
C VAL A 233 -5.60 2.94 -5.20
N ILE A 234 -4.70 3.88 -4.94
CA ILE A 234 -3.72 3.75 -3.85
C ILE A 234 -4.15 4.70 -2.74
N LEU A 235 -4.48 4.14 -1.58
CA LEU A 235 -4.77 4.88 -0.36
C LEU A 235 -3.63 4.66 0.65
N PRO A 236 -3.20 5.73 1.35
CA PRO A 236 -2.18 5.64 2.37
C PRO A 236 -2.73 5.11 3.69
#